data_AF-A0A815NUS9-F1
#
_entry.id   AF-A0A815NUS9-F1
#
_cell.length_a   1.000
_cell.length_b   1.000
_cell.length_c   1.000
_cell.angle_alpha   90.00
_cell.angle_beta   90.00
_cell.angle_gamma   90.00
#
_symmetry.space_group_name_H-M   'P 1'
#
loop_
_entity.id
_entity.type
_entity.pdbx_description
1 polymer ?
#
loop_
_entity_poly.entity_id
_entity_poly.type
_entity_poly.pdbx_seq_one_letter_code
_entity_poly.pdbx_strand_id
1 'polypeptide(L)'
;MPATTVFIESWFLPVEILKTICTFLTIVCCAICLCIILLNKTCHTLPMILTANTYASTLAFACSMLSTSIATIEHDLKQIYYQDLLCIIQCYAGYVTVFWLNYSFSIEAMYRYVIVMYPTRLFFLTVKFYTISICLSWICGVLCALVFPFLGDIVYNVDNQICQIPLRPSFSLIYSVSCIYLIPLSVTIFIYRRLVHYVKQMSKRVTPIYVISRVQREVRMVRHTVLLVMLFISLGTPYTIFIVLSFFHSAPKYHFRLAYISIDISLLLMVIVLFYFNEPLKTVVKKKLRRRTNAAMTIVL
;
A
#
# COMPACT_ATOMS: atom_id res chain seq x y z
N MET A 1 -39.45 -8.45 -8.46
CA MET A 1 -39.14 -8.65 -7.02
C MET A 1 -39.39 -7.33 -6.31
N PRO A 2 -40.15 -7.30 -5.21
CA PRO A 2 -40.42 -6.06 -4.48
C PRO A 2 -39.10 -5.47 -3.96
N ALA A 3 -38.89 -4.17 -4.19
CA ALA A 3 -37.73 -3.44 -3.70
C ALA A 3 -37.80 -3.37 -2.18
N THR A 4 -37.05 -4.22 -1.49
CA THR A 4 -36.79 -4.08 -0.06
C THR A 4 -35.96 -2.83 0.13
N THR A 5 -36.57 -1.78 0.67
CA THR A 5 -35.86 -0.55 1.07
C THR A 5 -34.84 -0.90 2.15
N VAL A 6 -33.56 -0.82 1.80
CA VAL A 6 -32.46 -1.06 2.74
C VAL A 6 -32.36 0.16 3.65
N PHE A 7 -32.50 -0.02 4.96
CA PHE A 7 -32.33 1.06 5.93
C PHE A 7 -30.85 1.49 5.97
N ILE A 8 -30.56 2.73 5.57
CA ILE A 8 -29.22 3.30 5.57
C ILE A 8 -29.02 4.09 6.85
N GLU A 9 -27.98 3.75 7.61
CA GLU A 9 -27.60 4.51 8.80
C GLU A 9 -27.02 5.87 8.38
N SER A 10 -27.45 6.95 9.03
CA SER A 10 -27.11 8.33 8.63
C SER A 10 -25.62 8.64 8.62
N TRP A 11 -24.80 7.90 9.37
CA TRP A 11 -23.36 8.10 9.44
C TRP A 11 -22.57 7.40 8.32
N PHE A 12 -23.20 6.52 7.53
CA PHE A 12 -22.55 5.83 6.41
C PHE A 12 -22.06 6.80 5.34
N LEU A 13 -22.90 7.78 4.97
CA LEU A 13 -22.56 8.74 3.93
C LEU A 13 -21.37 9.66 4.32
N PRO A 14 -21.32 10.26 5.52
CA PRO A 14 -20.13 10.97 6.00
C PRO A 14 -18.84 10.13 5.96
N VAL A 15 -18.92 8.84 6.30
CA VAL A 15 -17.75 7.95 6.29
C VAL A 15 -17.25 7.70 4.87
N GLU A 16 -18.14 7.43 3.91
CA GLU A 16 -17.74 7.26 2.50
C GLU A 16 -17.20 8.55 1.88
N ILE A 17 -17.73 9.72 2.27
CA ILE A 17 -17.18 11.02 1.85
C ILE A 17 -15.75 11.21 2.38
N LEU A 18 -15.53 10.95 3.67
CA LEU A 18 -14.19 11.05 4.28
C LEU A 18 -13.19 10.10 3.62
N LYS A 19 -13.61 8.85 3.38
CA LYS A 19 -12.86 7.84 2.63
C LYS A 19 -12.48 8.31 1.23
N THR A 20 -13.43 8.93 0.51
CA THR A 20 -13.21 9.49 -0.84
C THR A 20 -12.20 10.64 -0.81
N ILE A 21 -12.25 11.52 0.20
CA ILE A 21 -11.28 12.60 0.37
C ILE A 21 -9.87 12.03 0.64
N CYS A 22 -9.74 11.05 1.54
CA CYS A 22 -8.45 10.42 1.86
C CYS A 22 -7.82 9.73 0.64
N THR A 23 -8.62 8.97 -0.13
CA THR A 23 -8.16 8.30 -1.36
C THR A 23 -7.76 9.30 -2.44
N PHE A 24 -8.54 10.37 -2.64
CA PHE A 24 -8.20 11.43 -3.59
C PHE A 24 -6.87 12.13 -3.25
N LEU A 25 -6.68 12.51 -1.98
CA LEU A 25 -5.41 13.11 -1.52
C LEU A 25 -4.23 12.16 -1.75
N THR A 26 -4.43 10.86 -1.48
CA THR A 26 -3.42 9.82 -1.73
C THR A 26 -3.03 9.77 -3.21
N ILE A 27 -4.01 9.77 -4.12
CA ILE A 27 -3.80 9.79 -5.58
C ILE A 27 -2.96 11.02 -5.98
N VAL A 28 -3.36 12.22 -5.53
CA VAL A 28 -2.66 13.46 -5.85
C VAL A 28 -1.22 13.42 -5.35
N CYS A 29 -0.98 13.01 -4.10
CA CYS A 29 0.36 12.92 -3.51
C CYS A 29 1.23 11.90 -4.27
N CYS A 30 0.71 10.72 -4.58
CA CYS A 30 1.42 9.68 -5.33
C CYS A 30 1.77 10.15 -6.75
N ALA A 31 0.81 10.77 -7.47
CA ALA A 31 1.03 11.30 -8.81
C ALA A 31 2.11 12.38 -8.81
N ILE A 32 2.09 13.32 -7.86
CA ILE A 32 3.13 14.34 -7.72
C ILE A 32 4.50 13.69 -7.46
N CYS A 33 4.58 12.72 -6.54
CA CYS A 33 5.84 12.04 -6.23
C CYS A 33 6.39 11.28 -7.45
N LEU A 34 5.55 10.54 -8.16
CA LEU A 34 5.95 9.83 -9.39
C LEU A 34 6.43 10.80 -10.47
N CYS A 35 5.71 11.89 -10.71
CA CYS A 35 6.13 12.93 -11.65
C CYS A 35 7.51 13.51 -11.27
N ILE A 36 7.78 13.75 -9.99
CA ILE A 36 9.10 14.23 -9.54
C ILE A 36 10.20 13.20 -9.84
N ILE A 37 9.93 11.91 -9.58
CA ILE A 37 10.91 10.83 -9.81
C ILE A 37 11.20 10.68 -11.30
N LEU A 38 10.17 10.66 -12.15
CA LEU A 38 10.29 10.47 -13.59
C LEU A 38 10.98 11.66 -14.29
N LEU A 39 10.73 12.89 -13.84
CA LEU A 39 11.28 14.09 -14.47
C LEU A 39 12.71 14.41 -14.02
N ASN A 40 13.18 13.87 -12.89
CA ASN A 40 14.46 14.24 -12.34
C ASN A 40 15.49 13.10 -12.38
N LYS A 41 16.47 13.24 -13.27
CA LYS A 41 17.57 12.27 -13.46
C LYS A 41 18.33 11.94 -12.16
N THR A 42 18.40 12.85 -11.19
CA THR A 42 19.05 12.58 -9.90
C THR A 42 18.33 11.51 -9.07
N CYS A 43 17.06 11.22 -9.41
CA CYS A 43 16.25 10.20 -8.78
C CYS A 43 16.35 8.85 -9.48
N HIS A 44 17.16 8.68 -10.54
CA HIS A 44 17.28 7.39 -11.25
C HIS A 44 18.26 6.43 -10.54
N THR A 45 18.12 6.31 -9.23
CA THR A 45 18.89 5.36 -8.41
C THR A 45 18.01 4.15 -8.09
N LEU A 46 18.63 3.00 -7.82
CA LEU A 46 17.89 1.78 -7.52
C LEU A 46 16.90 1.91 -6.34
N PRO A 47 17.23 2.53 -5.18
CA PRO A 47 16.27 2.75 -4.11
C PRO A 47 15.06 3.58 -4.55
N MET A 48 15.28 4.55 -5.44
CA MET A 48 14.22 5.41 -5.96
C MET A 48 13.34 4.71 -6.98
N ILE A 49 13.87 3.78 -7.78
CA ILE A 49 13.06 2.91 -8.66
C ILE A 49 12.14 2.03 -7.82
N LEU A 50 12.64 1.46 -6.73
CA LEU A 50 11.82 0.68 -5.80
C LEU A 50 10.76 1.55 -5.12
N THR A 51 11.14 2.74 -4.69
CA THR A 51 10.18 3.70 -4.11
C THR A 51 9.13 4.13 -5.14
N ALA A 52 9.50 4.30 -6.41
CA ALA A 52 8.58 4.58 -7.49
C ALA A 52 7.60 3.42 -7.70
N ASN A 53 8.06 2.17 -7.63
CA ASN A 53 7.16 1.00 -7.66
C ASN A 53 6.16 1.01 -6.50
N THR A 54 6.60 1.38 -5.29
CA THR A 54 5.70 1.54 -4.14
C THR A 54 4.66 2.64 -4.38
N TYR A 55 5.06 3.81 -4.90
CA TYR A 55 4.10 4.87 -5.26
C TYR A 55 3.16 4.47 -6.41
N ALA A 56 3.64 3.74 -7.41
CA ALA A 56 2.83 3.26 -8.53
C ALA A 56 1.81 2.22 -8.07
N SER A 57 2.21 1.28 -7.21
CA SER A 57 1.32 0.28 -6.62
C SER A 57 0.29 0.95 -5.70
N THR A 58 0.71 1.94 -4.91
CA THR A 58 -0.18 2.75 -4.06
C THR A 58 -1.18 3.54 -4.89
N LEU A 59 -0.75 4.14 -6.00
CA LEU A 59 -1.62 4.88 -6.92
C LEU A 59 -2.67 3.96 -7.54
N ALA A 60 -2.26 2.77 -8.02
CA ALA A 60 -3.17 1.79 -8.58
C ALA A 60 -4.22 1.34 -7.55
N PHE A 61 -3.80 1.04 -6.32
CA PHE A 61 -4.70 0.66 -5.23
C PHE A 61 -5.66 1.81 -4.86
N ALA A 62 -5.16 3.04 -4.74
CA ALA A 62 -5.99 4.20 -4.43
C ALA A 62 -7.02 4.49 -5.53
N CYS A 63 -6.69 4.28 -6.81
CA CYS A 63 -7.65 4.37 -7.91
C CYS A 63 -8.73 3.28 -7.83
N SER A 64 -8.37 2.04 -7.52
CA SER A 64 -9.34 0.95 -7.30
C SER A 64 -10.26 1.23 -6.12
N MET A 65 -9.71 1.75 -5.01
CA MET A 65 -10.49 2.15 -3.83
C MET A 65 -11.40 3.33 -4.14
N LEU A 66 -10.94 4.34 -4.87
CA LEU A 66 -11.77 5.48 -5.30
C LEU A 66 -12.93 5.00 -6.19
N SER A 67 -12.68 4.13 -7.16
CA SER A 67 -13.73 3.53 -8.00
C SER A 67 -14.78 2.80 -7.16
N THR A 68 -14.34 2.06 -6.14
CA THR A 68 -15.23 1.31 -5.24
C THR A 68 -16.04 2.27 -4.35
N SER A 69 -15.43 3.33 -3.83
CA SER A 69 -16.12 4.35 -3.02
C SER A 69 -17.18 5.10 -3.81
N ILE A 70 -16.88 5.48 -5.06
CA ILE A 70 -17.86 6.14 -5.94
C ILE A 70 -19.06 5.21 -6.20
N ALA A 71 -18.79 3.94 -6.53
CA ALA A 71 -19.85 2.95 -6.73
C ALA A 71 -20.67 2.72 -5.46
N THR A 72 -20.03 2.67 -4.29
CA THR A 72 -20.70 2.51 -2.99
C THR A 72 -21.66 3.67 -2.72
N ILE A 73 -21.20 4.91 -2.93
CA ILE A 73 -22.04 6.12 -2.76
C ILE A 73 -23.23 6.09 -3.74
N GLU A 74 -22.99 5.73 -4.99
CA GLU A 74 -24.06 5.63 -5.99
C GLU A 74 -25.10 4.57 -5.62
N HIS A 75 -24.65 3.40 -5.18
CA HIS A 75 -25.53 2.31 -4.76
C HIS A 75 -26.30 2.65 -3.47
N ASP A 76 -25.64 3.28 -2.48
CA ASP A 76 -26.31 3.77 -1.26
C ASP A 76 -27.40 4.79 -1.61
N LEU A 77 -27.15 5.73 -2.52
CA LEU A 77 -28.14 6.74 -2.92
C LEU A 77 -29.32 6.13 -3.68
N LYS A 78 -29.08 5.09 -4.48
CA LYS A 78 -30.12 4.46 -5.31
C LYS A 78 -30.87 3.33 -4.60
N GLN A 79 -30.29 2.72 -3.57
CA GLN A 79 -30.80 1.53 -2.86
C GLN A 79 -31.08 0.33 -3.79
N ILE A 80 -30.20 0.08 -4.76
CA ILE A 80 -30.40 -0.95 -5.80
C ILE A 80 -29.40 -2.10 -5.61
N TYR A 81 -29.88 -3.34 -5.70
CA TYR A 81 -29.01 -4.52 -5.82
C TYR A 81 -28.31 -4.52 -7.19
N TYR A 82 -26.97 -4.47 -7.20
CA TYR A 82 -26.20 -4.29 -8.43
C TYR A 82 -25.02 -5.27 -8.53
N GLN A 83 -25.29 -6.51 -8.95
CA GLN A 83 -24.25 -7.51 -9.23
C GLN A 83 -23.94 -7.57 -10.73
N ASP A 84 -23.22 -6.56 -11.21
CA ASP A 84 -22.80 -6.45 -12.61
C ASP A 84 -21.33 -6.80 -12.81
N LEU A 85 -20.95 -7.04 -14.07
CA LEU A 85 -19.56 -7.29 -14.47
C LEU A 85 -18.60 -6.20 -13.96
N LEU A 86 -19.03 -4.93 -13.95
CA LEU A 86 -18.23 -3.81 -13.46
C LEU A 86 -17.88 -3.97 -11.96
N CYS A 87 -18.84 -4.43 -11.15
CA CYS A 87 -18.65 -4.64 -9.72
C CYS A 87 -17.64 -5.78 -9.44
N ILE A 88 -17.72 -6.85 -10.23
CA ILE A 88 -16.74 -7.96 -10.18
C ILE A 88 -15.35 -7.47 -10.57
N ILE A 89 -15.23 -6.68 -11.65
CA ILE A 89 -13.96 -6.10 -12.11
C ILE A 89 -13.35 -5.17 -11.05
N GLN A 90 -14.17 -4.33 -10.39
CA GLN A 90 -13.70 -3.46 -9.32
C GLN A 90 -13.13 -4.25 -8.14
N CYS A 91 -13.84 -5.28 -7.70
CA CYS A 91 -13.40 -6.19 -6.65
C CYS A 91 -12.08 -6.88 -7.01
N TYR A 92 -12.02 -7.46 -8.21
CA TYR A 92 -10.82 -8.09 -8.76
C TYR A 92 -9.63 -7.11 -8.80
N ALA A 93 -9.84 -5.89 -9.33
CA ALA A 93 -8.81 -4.86 -9.39
C ALA A 93 -8.32 -4.46 -7.98
N GLY A 94 -9.22 -4.40 -7.00
CA GLY A 94 -8.88 -4.20 -5.59
C GLY A 94 -7.90 -5.25 -5.07
N TYR A 95 -8.17 -6.54 -5.29
CA TYR A 95 -7.30 -7.63 -4.87
C TYR A 95 -5.93 -7.65 -5.59
N VAL A 96 -5.91 -7.37 -6.89
CA VAL A 96 -4.66 -7.27 -7.67
C VAL A 96 -3.79 -6.14 -7.15
N THR A 97 -4.37 -4.95 -6.98
CA THR A 97 -3.62 -3.75 -6.63
C THR A 97 -3.13 -3.76 -5.18
N VAL A 98 -3.91 -4.33 -4.25
CA VAL A 98 -3.44 -4.54 -2.87
C VAL A 98 -2.32 -5.59 -2.81
N PHE A 99 -2.33 -6.61 -3.67
CA PHE A 99 -1.22 -7.55 -3.81
C PHE A 99 0.05 -6.82 -4.26
N TRP A 100 -0.04 -6.00 -5.31
CA TRP A 100 1.11 -5.21 -5.79
C TRP A 100 1.67 -4.30 -4.70
N LEU A 101 0.79 -3.64 -3.94
CA LEU A 101 1.19 -2.79 -2.82
C LEU A 101 1.96 -3.59 -1.75
N ASN A 102 1.42 -4.71 -1.28
CA ASN A 102 2.06 -5.55 -0.27
C ASN A 102 3.43 -6.08 -0.71
N TYR A 103 3.52 -6.58 -1.94
CA TYR A 103 4.76 -7.12 -2.48
C TYR A 103 5.79 -6.03 -2.81
N SER A 104 5.36 -4.79 -3.10
CA SER A 104 6.28 -3.67 -3.27
C SER A 104 7.14 -3.42 -2.01
N PHE A 105 6.53 -3.51 -0.81
CA PHE A 105 7.25 -3.42 0.46
C PHE A 105 8.19 -4.60 0.69
N SER A 106 7.78 -5.80 0.29
CA SER A 106 8.62 -7.00 0.41
C SER A 106 9.87 -6.91 -0.47
N ILE A 107 9.73 -6.42 -1.71
CA ILE A 107 10.86 -6.19 -2.62
C ILE A 107 11.79 -5.11 -2.05
N GLU A 108 11.24 -4.02 -1.52
CA GLU A 108 12.03 -2.96 -0.89
C GLU A 108 12.80 -3.47 0.35
N ALA A 109 12.16 -4.30 1.18
CA ALA A 109 12.80 -4.94 2.32
C ALA A 109 13.93 -5.89 1.88
N MET A 110 13.70 -6.70 0.85
CA MET A 110 14.70 -7.59 0.28
C MET A 110 15.91 -6.80 -0.24
N TYR A 111 15.69 -5.68 -0.92
CA TYR A 111 16.77 -4.81 -1.37
C TYR A 111 17.67 -4.31 -0.23
N ARG A 112 17.05 -3.80 0.84
CA ARG A 112 17.77 -3.34 2.03
C ARG A 112 18.53 -4.47 2.71
N TYR A 113 17.94 -5.66 2.75
CA TYR A 113 18.59 -6.85 3.28
C TYR A 113 19.85 -7.21 2.50
N VAL A 114 19.76 -7.27 1.17
CA VAL A 114 20.91 -7.61 0.30
C VAL A 114 22.02 -6.57 0.44
N ILE A 115 21.70 -5.27 0.48
CA ILE A 115 22.71 -4.21 0.66
C ILE A 115 23.48 -4.35 1.97
N VAL A 116 22.77 -4.64 3.07
CA VAL A 116 23.37 -4.65 4.41
C VAL A 116 24.11 -5.95 4.68
N MET A 117 23.54 -7.10 4.29
CA MET A 117 24.09 -8.43 4.61
C MET A 117 25.05 -8.96 3.55
N TYR A 118 24.82 -8.63 2.27
CA TYR A 118 25.55 -9.19 1.15
C TYR A 118 26.08 -8.11 0.19
N PRO A 119 26.84 -7.11 0.67
CA PRO A 119 27.31 -6.00 -0.17
C PRO A 119 28.23 -6.44 -1.32
N THR A 120 28.87 -7.61 -1.23
CA THR A 120 29.76 -8.16 -2.26
C THR A 120 29.02 -8.89 -3.39
N ARG A 121 27.73 -9.20 -3.23
CA ARG A 121 26.95 -9.93 -4.23
C ARG A 121 26.31 -8.96 -5.24
N LEU A 122 27.14 -8.39 -6.12
CA LEU A 122 26.77 -7.34 -7.07
C LEU A 122 25.57 -7.69 -7.97
N PHE A 123 25.39 -8.97 -8.32
CA PHE A 123 24.26 -9.42 -9.15
C PHE A 123 22.89 -9.01 -8.58
N PHE A 124 22.67 -9.22 -7.28
CA PHE A 124 21.43 -8.90 -6.58
C PHE A 124 21.26 -7.40 -6.29
N LEU A 125 22.21 -6.56 -6.71
CA LEU A 125 22.18 -5.11 -6.58
C LEU A 125 22.00 -4.41 -7.94
N THR A 126 21.79 -5.18 -9.01
CA THR A 126 21.58 -4.62 -10.34
C THR A 126 20.14 -4.12 -10.52
N VAL A 127 19.98 -3.04 -11.28
CA VAL A 127 18.65 -2.52 -11.66
C VAL A 127 17.83 -3.58 -12.39
N LYS A 128 18.47 -4.35 -13.28
CA LYS A 128 17.83 -5.42 -14.05
C LYS A 128 17.13 -6.44 -13.15
N PHE A 129 17.80 -6.89 -12.09
CA PHE A 129 17.23 -7.88 -11.15
C PHE A 129 15.94 -7.37 -10.48
N TYR A 130 15.95 -6.13 -10.00
CA TYR A 130 14.76 -5.55 -9.36
C TYR A 130 13.66 -5.19 -10.34
N THR A 131 14.00 -4.74 -11.55
CA THR A 131 12.99 -4.52 -12.60
C THR A 131 12.28 -5.84 -12.95
N ILE A 132 13.02 -6.93 -13.14
CA ILE A 132 12.43 -8.26 -13.37
C ILE A 132 11.57 -8.67 -12.16
N SER A 133 12.06 -8.47 -10.94
CA SER A 133 11.31 -8.80 -9.71
C SER A 133 10.00 -8.01 -9.60
N ILE A 134 10.02 -6.73 -9.95
CA ILE A 134 8.82 -5.88 -10.02
C ILE A 134 7.85 -6.45 -11.07
N CYS A 135 8.30 -6.66 -12.32
CA CYS A 135 7.45 -7.19 -13.37
C CYS A 135 6.84 -8.54 -13.01
N LEU A 136 7.62 -9.45 -12.43
CA LEU A 136 7.13 -10.74 -11.95
C LEU A 136 6.09 -10.56 -10.85
N SER A 137 6.31 -9.68 -9.87
CA SER A 137 5.32 -9.43 -8.82
C SER A 137 4.00 -8.88 -9.37
N TRP A 138 4.05 -8.06 -10.42
CA TRP A 138 2.86 -7.53 -11.05
C TRP A 138 2.07 -8.62 -11.78
N ILE A 139 2.76 -9.43 -12.58
CA ILE A 139 2.17 -10.58 -13.28
C ILE A 139 1.59 -11.57 -12.26
N CYS A 140 2.33 -11.90 -11.21
CA CYS A 140 1.86 -12.78 -10.14
C CYS A 140 0.61 -12.22 -9.46
N GLY A 141 0.52 -10.91 -9.21
CA GLY A 141 -0.69 -10.31 -8.61
C GLY A 141 -1.94 -10.50 -9.47
N VAL A 142 -1.82 -10.31 -10.78
CA VAL A 142 -2.90 -10.57 -11.75
C VAL A 142 -3.29 -12.05 -11.71
N LEU A 143 -2.31 -12.96 -11.85
CA LEU A 143 -2.57 -14.40 -11.88
C LEU A 143 -3.15 -14.93 -10.56
N CYS A 144 -2.67 -14.44 -9.42
CA CYS A 144 -3.15 -14.87 -8.11
C CYS A 144 -4.62 -14.45 -7.88
N ALA A 145 -5.01 -13.26 -8.34
CA ALA A 145 -6.37 -12.78 -8.16
C ALA A 145 -7.37 -13.41 -9.15
N LEU A 146 -6.92 -13.97 -10.28
CA LEU A 146 -7.79 -14.60 -11.29
C LEU A 146 -8.55 -15.82 -10.73
N VAL A 147 -8.04 -16.43 -9.66
CA VAL A 147 -8.71 -17.55 -8.97
C VAL A 147 -10.11 -17.15 -8.48
N PHE A 148 -10.31 -15.91 -8.03
CA PHE A 148 -11.57 -15.48 -7.42
C PHE A 148 -12.75 -15.38 -8.41
N PRO A 149 -12.64 -14.68 -9.56
CA PRO A 149 -13.72 -14.67 -10.54
C PRO A 149 -13.92 -16.05 -11.19
N PHE A 150 -12.85 -16.84 -11.34
CA PHE A 150 -12.96 -18.20 -11.92
C PHE A 150 -13.76 -19.16 -11.04
N LEU A 151 -13.60 -19.06 -9.71
CA LEU A 151 -14.37 -19.85 -8.75
C LEU A 151 -15.79 -19.29 -8.50
N GLY A 152 -16.11 -18.11 -9.04
CA GLY A 152 -17.41 -17.46 -8.79
C GLY A 152 -17.58 -16.96 -7.35
N ASP A 153 -16.48 -16.75 -6.62
CA ASP A 153 -16.50 -16.39 -5.20
C ASP A 153 -16.69 -14.88 -4.96
N ILE A 154 -16.73 -14.06 -6.01
CA ILE A 154 -17.00 -12.61 -5.88
C ILE A 154 -18.52 -12.41 -5.91
N VAL A 155 -19.08 -12.03 -4.76
CA VAL A 155 -20.53 -11.86 -4.58
C VAL A 155 -20.82 -10.43 -4.12
N TYR A 156 -21.94 -9.87 -4.59
CA TYR A 156 -22.41 -8.57 -4.12
C TYR A 156 -22.92 -8.68 -2.68
N ASN A 157 -22.36 -7.86 -1.79
CA ASN A 157 -22.79 -7.80 -0.40
C ASN A 157 -23.68 -6.57 -0.20
N VAL A 158 -24.96 -6.83 0.10
CA VAL A 158 -26.00 -5.79 0.25
C VAL A 158 -25.75 -4.89 1.47
N ASP A 159 -25.10 -5.39 2.53
CA ASP A 159 -24.86 -4.58 3.73
C ASP A 159 -23.77 -3.50 3.48
N ASN A 160 -22.82 -3.81 2.60
CA ASN A 160 -21.71 -2.90 2.27
C ASN A 160 -21.84 -2.25 0.90
N GLN A 161 -22.84 -2.64 0.09
CA GLN A 161 -23.09 -2.16 -1.27
C GLN A 161 -21.89 -2.34 -2.23
N ILE A 162 -21.05 -3.37 -2.00
CA ILE A 162 -19.86 -3.68 -2.79
C ILE A 162 -19.79 -5.17 -3.15
N CYS A 163 -19.08 -5.49 -4.24
CA CYS A 163 -18.65 -6.85 -4.53
C CYS A 163 -17.41 -7.21 -3.71
N GLN A 164 -17.45 -8.37 -3.06
CA GLN A 164 -16.33 -8.89 -2.28
C GLN A 164 -16.39 -10.42 -2.18
N ILE A 165 -15.28 -11.04 -1.78
CA ILE A 165 -15.29 -12.45 -1.37
C ILE A 165 -16.12 -12.55 -0.08
N PRO A 166 -17.10 -13.47 0.00
CA PRO A 166 -17.93 -13.61 1.19
C PRO A 166 -17.07 -13.97 2.40
N LEU A 167 -17.31 -13.29 3.53
CA LEU A 167 -16.60 -13.49 4.80
C LEU A 167 -17.06 -14.72 5.57
N ARG A 168 -17.21 -15.82 4.84
CA ARG A 168 -17.40 -17.15 5.38
C ARG A 168 -16.11 -17.95 5.18
N PRO A 169 -15.81 -18.91 6.09
CA PRO A 169 -14.69 -19.81 5.91
C PRO A 169 -14.76 -20.45 4.51
N SER A 170 -13.82 -20.08 3.66
CA SER A 170 -13.76 -20.49 2.27
C SER A 170 -12.31 -20.54 1.83
N PHE A 171 -12.02 -21.39 0.84
CA PHE A 171 -10.69 -21.48 0.27
C PHE A 171 -10.20 -20.11 -0.23
N SER A 172 -11.05 -19.36 -0.93
CA SER A 172 -10.71 -18.03 -1.46
C SER A 172 -10.40 -17.00 -0.38
N LEU A 173 -11.12 -17.02 0.76
CA LEU A 173 -10.80 -16.13 1.87
C LEU A 173 -9.45 -16.50 2.52
N ILE A 174 -9.21 -17.79 2.78
CA ILE A 174 -7.94 -18.25 3.38
C ILE A 174 -6.77 -17.97 2.43
N TYR A 175 -6.95 -18.25 1.15
CA TYR A 175 -5.97 -18.00 0.10
C TYR A 175 -5.64 -16.52 -0.05
N SER A 176 -6.66 -15.65 -0.13
CA SER A 176 -6.46 -14.20 -0.23
C SER A 176 -5.73 -13.65 1.00
N VAL A 177 -6.18 -13.97 2.22
CA VAL A 177 -5.51 -13.51 3.45
C VAL A 177 -4.06 -14.01 3.51
N SER A 178 -3.80 -15.27 3.12
CA SER A 178 -2.46 -15.84 3.16
C SER A 178 -1.53 -15.21 2.12
N CYS A 179 -1.92 -15.25 0.84
CA CYS A 179 -1.07 -14.84 -0.26
C CYS A 179 -0.93 -13.32 -0.37
N ILE A 180 -2.02 -12.58 -0.16
CA ILE A 180 -2.03 -11.12 -0.35
C ILE A 180 -1.45 -10.41 0.87
N TYR A 181 -1.70 -10.91 2.08
CA TYR A 181 -1.33 -10.19 3.31
C TYR A 181 -0.28 -10.93 4.16
N LEU A 182 -0.56 -12.15 4.65
CA LEU A 182 0.30 -12.81 5.63
C LEU A 182 1.70 -13.14 5.10
N ILE A 183 1.82 -13.66 3.88
CA ILE A 183 3.12 -14.00 3.27
C ILE A 183 4.00 -12.76 3.09
N PRO A 184 3.60 -11.71 2.35
CA PRO A 184 4.45 -10.52 2.18
C PRO A 184 4.77 -9.83 3.50
N LEU A 185 3.79 -9.79 4.43
CA LEU A 185 4.02 -9.22 5.76
C LEU A 185 5.05 -10.03 6.57
N SER A 186 4.92 -11.35 6.61
CA SER A 186 5.84 -12.23 7.36
C SER A 186 7.26 -12.17 6.81
N VAL A 187 7.42 -12.15 5.48
CA VAL A 187 8.72 -11.97 4.81
C VAL A 187 9.34 -10.64 5.21
N THR A 188 8.55 -9.57 5.16
CA THR A 188 9.00 -8.22 5.51
C THR A 188 9.44 -8.13 6.99
N ILE A 189 8.62 -8.65 7.91
CA ILE A 189 8.93 -8.69 9.35
C ILE A 189 10.21 -9.52 9.61
N PHE A 190 10.31 -10.70 8.98
CA PHE A 190 11.47 -11.58 9.13
C PHE A 190 12.77 -10.88 8.69
N ILE A 191 12.74 -10.23 7.53
CA ILE A 191 13.87 -9.46 7.00
C ILE A 191 14.29 -8.35 7.97
N TYR A 192 13.34 -7.53 8.43
CA TYR A 192 13.68 -6.41 9.32
C TYR A 192 14.17 -6.89 10.68
N ARG A 193 13.60 -7.97 11.23
CA ARG A 193 14.10 -8.57 12.47
C ARG A 193 15.55 -9.03 12.32
N ARG A 194 15.89 -9.68 11.20
CA ARG A 194 17.27 -10.10 10.90
C ARG A 194 18.20 -8.90 10.76
N LEU A 195 17.76 -7.85 10.07
CA LEU A 195 18.55 -6.65 9.85
C LEU A 195 18.84 -5.93 11.19
N VAL A 196 17.84 -5.75 12.04
CA VAL A 196 18.00 -5.16 13.38
C VAL A 196 18.96 -5.98 14.24
N HIS A 197 18.85 -7.32 14.21
CA HIS A 197 19.76 -8.19 14.95
C HIS A 197 21.22 -8.02 14.50
N TYR A 198 21.45 -8.01 13.18
CA TYR A 198 22.79 -7.84 12.61
C TYR A 198 23.42 -6.50 12.95
N VAL A 199 22.64 -5.41 12.83
CA VAL A 199 23.09 -4.07 13.24
C VAL A 199 23.49 -4.05 14.71
N LYS A 200 22.67 -4.62 15.61
CA LYS A 200 22.98 -4.68 17.05
C LYS A 200 24.26 -5.47 17.31
N GLN A 201 24.51 -6.53 16.55
CA GLN A 201 25.71 -7.33 16.68
C GLN A 201 26.96 -6.60 16.16
N MET A 202 26.85 -5.88 15.04
CA MET A 202 27.94 -5.03 14.53
C MET A 202 28.31 -3.92 15.50
N SER A 203 27.31 -3.24 16.10
CA SER A 203 27.56 -2.16 17.07
C SER A 203 28.32 -2.61 18.32
N LYS A 204 28.33 -3.91 18.64
CA LYS A 204 29.07 -4.47 19.77
C LYS A 204 30.53 -4.80 19.45
N ARG A 205 30.90 -4.89 18.16
CA ARG A 205 32.27 -5.17 17.74
C ARG A 205 32.98 -3.84 17.46
N VAL A 206 34.26 -3.74 17.79
CA VAL A 206 35.08 -2.57 17.50
C VAL A 206 35.26 -2.48 15.98
N THR A 207 34.33 -1.82 15.32
CA THR A 207 34.38 -1.56 13.88
C THR A 207 34.95 -0.16 13.60
N PRO A 208 35.72 0.02 12.53
CA PRO A 208 36.29 1.33 12.19
C PRO A 208 35.20 2.40 11.99
N ILE A 209 35.52 3.65 12.35
CA ILE A 209 34.60 4.81 12.40
C ILE A 209 33.82 5.02 11.08
N TYR A 210 34.44 4.76 9.94
CA TYR A 210 33.79 4.87 8.61
C TYR A 210 32.70 3.82 8.37
N VAL A 211 32.85 2.62 8.93
CA VAL A 211 31.82 1.57 8.88
C VAL A 211 30.66 1.93 9.80
N ILE A 212 30.94 2.54 10.94
CA ILE A 212 29.92 3.01 11.90
C ILE A 212 29.01 4.08 11.26
N SER A 213 29.56 5.08 10.57
CA SER A 213 28.75 6.15 9.97
C SER A 213 27.85 5.64 8.84
N ARG A 214 28.37 4.73 8.00
CA ARG A 214 27.57 4.03 6.97
C ARG A 214 26.46 3.20 7.61
N VAL A 215 26.78 2.41 8.61
CA VAL A 215 25.79 1.59 9.33
C VAL A 215 24.74 2.46 10.01
N GLN A 216 25.10 3.57 10.66
CA GLN A 216 24.14 4.50 11.27
C GLN A 216 23.17 5.12 10.25
N ARG A 217 23.64 5.43 9.04
CA ARG A 217 22.78 5.91 7.95
C ARG A 217 21.78 4.84 7.51
N GLU A 218 22.25 3.60 7.34
CA GLU A 218 21.39 2.45 7.01
C GLU A 218 20.39 2.16 8.14
N VAL A 219 20.80 2.24 9.41
CA VAL A 219 19.93 2.05 10.58
C VAL A 219 18.84 3.11 10.68
N ARG A 220 19.16 4.36 10.34
CA ARG A 220 18.15 5.42 10.27
C ARG A 220 17.11 5.10 9.20
N MET A 221 17.54 4.62 8.02
CA MET A 221 16.63 4.18 6.96
C MET A 221 15.80 2.96 7.36
N VAL A 222 16.37 2.03 8.13
CA VAL A 222 15.67 0.85 8.68
C VAL A 222 14.63 1.26 9.70
N ARG A 223 14.94 2.20 10.61
CA ARG A 223 13.97 2.72 11.59
C ARG A 223 12.75 3.33 10.91
N HIS A 224 12.96 4.06 9.82
CA HIS A 224 11.86 4.64 9.04
C HIS A 224 10.97 3.58 8.39
N THR A 225 11.56 2.47 7.92
CA THR A 225 10.76 1.42 7.30
C THR A 225 10.12 0.47 8.28
N VAL A 226 10.71 0.29 9.46
CA VAL A 226 10.00 -0.34 10.59
C VAL A 226 8.79 0.51 10.97
N LEU A 227 8.89 1.84 10.97
CA LEU A 227 7.75 2.73 11.18
C LEU A 227 6.66 2.54 10.10
N LEU A 228 7.06 2.46 8.83
CA LEU A 228 6.13 2.17 7.72
C LEU A 228 5.48 0.78 7.85
N VAL A 229 6.24 -0.24 8.25
CA VAL A 229 5.72 -1.59 8.48
C VAL A 229 4.78 -1.61 9.68
N MET A 230 5.07 -0.89 10.76
CA MET A 230 4.16 -0.78 11.90
C MET A 230 2.86 -0.06 11.51
N LEU A 231 2.95 1.00 10.71
CA LEU A 231 1.77 1.66 10.13
C LEU A 231 0.98 0.70 9.23
N PHE A 232 1.68 -0.13 8.46
CA PHE A 232 1.09 -1.16 7.60
C PHE A 232 0.45 -2.32 8.36
N ILE A 233 0.99 -2.69 9.52
CA ILE A 233 0.38 -3.65 10.42
C ILE A 233 -0.88 -3.03 11.02
N SER A 234 -0.82 -1.79 11.53
CA SER A 234 -1.99 -1.09 12.06
C SER A 234 -3.10 -0.91 11.01
N LEU A 235 -2.74 -0.79 9.73
CA LEU A 235 -3.66 -0.75 8.57
C LEU A 235 -4.51 -2.01 8.42
N GLY A 236 -3.84 -3.17 8.43
CA GLY A 236 -4.50 -4.46 8.20
C GLY A 236 -5.15 -5.06 9.45
N THR A 237 -4.80 -4.55 10.63
CA THR A 237 -5.29 -5.07 11.91
C THR A 237 -6.82 -5.01 12.06
N PRO A 238 -7.54 -3.89 11.82
CA PRO A 238 -8.99 -3.87 11.98
C PRO A 238 -9.68 -4.82 10.99
N TYR A 239 -9.22 -4.88 9.74
CA TYR A 239 -9.77 -5.78 8.73
C TYR A 239 -9.53 -7.26 9.08
N THR A 240 -8.32 -7.60 9.52
CA THR A 240 -7.99 -8.98 9.92
C THR A 240 -8.70 -9.39 11.21
N ILE A 241 -8.85 -8.48 12.18
CA ILE A 241 -9.67 -8.73 13.39
C ILE A 241 -11.11 -9.03 12.99
N PHE A 242 -11.70 -8.26 12.07
CA PHE A 242 -13.09 -8.50 11.64
C PHE A 242 -13.24 -9.79 10.84
N ILE A 243 -12.26 -10.15 10.02
CA ILE A 243 -12.21 -11.48 9.39
C ILE A 243 -12.18 -12.57 10.46
N VAL A 244 -11.29 -12.47 11.46
CA VAL A 244 -11.19 -13.48 12.52
C VAL A 244 -12.50 -13.57 13.33
N LEU A 245 -13.09 -12.42 13.67
CA LEU A 245 -14.38 -12.38 14.35
C LEU A 245 -15.50 -13.01 13.51
N SER A 246 -15.45 -12.89 12.18
CA SER A 246 -16.45 -13.51 11.29
C SER A 246 -16.44 -15.04 11.30
N PHE A 247 -15.36 -15.67 11.81
CA PHE A 247 -15.34 -17.13 12.07
C PHE A 247 -16.13 -17.52 13.32
N PHE A 248 -16.31 -16.60 14.27
CA PHE A 248 -16.95 -16.89 15.56
C PHE A 248 -18.36 -16.30 15.68
N HIS A 249 -18.60 -15.14 15.06
CA HIS A 249 -19.87 -14.41 15.15
C HIS A 249 -20.22 -13.80 13.79
N SER A 250 -21.52 -13.60 13.53
CA SER A 250 -21.95 -12.80 12.38
C SER A 250 -21.48 -11.35 12.56
N ALA A 251 -20.56 -10.90 11.69
CA ALA A 251 -20.01 -9.57 11.76
C ALA A 251 -21.12 -8.51 11.58
N PRO A 252 -21.21 -7.48 12.44
CA PRO A 252 -22.20 -6.42 12.26
C PRO A 252 -21.92 -5.60 11.00
N LYS A 253 -22.98 -5.08 10.38
CA LYS A 253 -22.97 -4.40 9.07
C LYS A 253 -21.94 -3.26 8.98
N TYR A 254 -21.72 -2.54 10.06
CA TYR A 254 -20.85 -1.36 10.12
C TYR A 254 -19.35 -1.65 10.17
N HIS A 255 -18.94 -2.88 10.50
CA HIS A 255 -17.53 -3.21 10.71
C HIS A 255 -16.68 -3.00 9.44
N PHE A 256 -17.25 -3.29 8.26
CA PHE A 256 -16.50 -3.20 7.01
C PHE A 256 -16.24 -1.78 6.57
N ARG A 257 -17.24 -0.90 6.67
CA ARG A 257 -17.06 0.53 6.37
C ARG A 257 -15.99 1.14 7.27
N LEU A 258 -15.98 0.78 8.55
CA LEU A 258 -14.93 1.19 9.51
C LEU A 258 -13.55 0.61 9.19
N ALA A 259 -13.47 -0.63 8.71
CA ALA A 259 -12.20 -1.20 8.28
C ALA A 259 -11.65 -0.51 7.03
N TYR A 260 -12.50 -0.27 6.02
CA TYR A 260 -12.07 0.39 4.78
C TYR A 260 -11.60 1.83 5.02
N ILE A 261 -12.32 2.62 5.82
CA ILE A 261 -11.83 3.96 6.16
C ILE A 261 -10.49 3.92 6.92
N SER A 262 -10.28 2.94 7.80
CA SER A 262 -8.99 2.77 8.47
C SER A 262 -7.86 2.44 7.48
N ILE A 263 -8.16 1.62 6.47
CA ILE A 263 -7.23 1.34 5.36
C ILE A 263 -6.89 2.64 4.62
N ASP A 264 -7.89 3.43 4.24
CA ASP A 264 -7.67 4.65 3.45
C ASP A 264 -6.96 5.77 4.22
N ILE A 265 -7.28 5.96 5.50
CA ILE A 265 -6.59 6.92 6.37
C ILE A 265 -5.12 6.57 6.48
N SER A 266 -4.80 5.30 6.78
CA SER A 266 -3.39 4.97 6.96
C SER A 266 -2.63 4.77 5.65
N LEU A 267 -3.31 4.57 4.52
CA LEU A 267 -2.69 4.68 3.18
C LEU A 267 -2.20 6.12 2.95
N LEU A 268 -3.01 7.12 3.30
CA LEU A 268 -2.61 8.53 3.25
C LEU A 268 -1.42 8.81 4.19
N LEU A 269 -1.47 8.33 5.43
CA LEU A 269 -0.35 8.48 6.38
C LEU A 269 0.93 7.82 5.86
N MET A 270 0.82 6.64 5.27
CA MET A 270 1.94 5.92 4.66
C MET A 270 2.60 6.74 3.55
N VAL A 271 1.80 7.35 2.66
CA VAL A 271 2.33 8.22 1.59
C VAL A 271 3.03 9.46 2.15
N ILE A 272 2.44 10.10 3.17
CA ILE A 272 3.04 11.24 3.88
C ILE A 272 4.38 10.85 4.49
N VAL A 273 4.43 9.69 5.16
CA VAL A 273 5.63 9.18 5.82
C VAL A 273 6.70 8.78 4.80
N LEU A 274 6.33 8.13 3.70
CA LEU A 274 7.24 7.81 2.59
C LEU A 274 7.88 9.09 2.01
N PHE A 275 7.06 10.12 1.77
CA PHE A 275 7.57 11.41 1.30
C PHE A 275 8.48 12.07 2.35
N TYR A 276 8.07 12.05 3.62
CA TYR A 276 8.83 12.62 4.72
C TYR A 276 10.16 11.89 4.95
N PHE A 277 10.33 10.62 4.60
CA PHE A 277 11.62 9.95 4.79
C PHE A 277 12.48 9.86 3.53
N ASN A 278 11.97 10.34 2.39
CA ASN A 278 12.71 10.34 1.14
C ASN A 278 13.49 11.66 0.93
N GLU A 279 14.76 11.67 1.38
CA GLU A 279 15.66 12.82 1.25
C GLU A 279 15.90 13.29 -0.19
N PRO A 280 16.10 12.42 -1.20
CA PRO A 280 16.15 12.83 -2.60
C PRO A 280 14.93 13.64 -3.04
N LEU A 281 13.71 13.16 -2.75
CA LEU A 281 12.46 13.88 -3.08
C LEU A 281 12.40 15.24 -2.41
N LYS A 282 12.68 15.30 -1.10
CA LYS A 282 12.71 16.57 -0.35
C LYS A 282 13.68 17.58 -0.93
N THR A 283 14.88 17.13 -1.30
CA THR A 283 15.93 18.00 -1.82
C THR A 283 15.50 18.64 -3.14
N VAL A 284 14.84 17.87 -4.01
CA VAL A 284 14.30 18.36 -5.28
C VAL A 284 13.20 19.40 -5.04
N VAL A 285 12.26 19.11 -4.13
CA VAL A 285 11.17 20.04 -3.78
C VAL A 285 11.72 21.34 -3.19
N LYS A 286 12.64 21.25 -2.20
CA LYS A 286 13.28 22.42 -1.58
C LYS A 286 14.04 23.26 -2.60
N LYS A 287 14.78 22.64 -3.52
CA LYS A 287 15.52 23.35 -4.58
C LYS A 287 14.57 24.09 -5.52
N LYS A 288 13.45 23.47 -5.90
CA LYS A 288 12.45 24.10 -6.77
C LYS A 288 11.72 25.25 -6.06
N LEU A 289 11.41 25.09 -4.78
CA LEU A 289 10.79 26.14 -3.96
C LEU A 289 11.73 27.35 -3.80
N ARG A 290 13.00 27.11 -3.45
CA ARG A 290 14.01 28.18 -3.32
C ARG A 290 14.24 28.94 -4.62
N ARG A 291 14.25 28.25 -5.77
CA ARG A 291 14.34 28.91 -7.09
C ARG A 291 13.16 29.81 -7.39
N ARG A 292 11.93 29.40 -7.02
CA ARG A 292 10.73 30.25 -7.16
C ARG A 292 10.79 31.48 -6.26
N THR A 293 11.22 31.33 -5.01
CA THR A 293 11.38 32.47 -4.08
C THR A 293 12.38 33.49 -4.62
N ASN A 294 13.52 33.03 -5.13
CA ASN A 294 14.52 33.93 -5.71
C ASN A 294 14.00 34.62 -6.98
N ALA A 295 13.30 33.90 -7.86
CA ALA A 295 12.73 34.49 -9.08
C ALA A 295 11.61 35.50 -8.80
N ALA A 296 10.76 35.25 -7.79
CA ALA A 296 9.74 36.20 -7.36
C ALA A 296 10.36 37.48 -6.78
N MET A 297 11.49 37.36 -6.08
CA MET A 297 12.21 38.50 -5.50
C MET A 297 12.94 39.34 -6.56
N THR A 298 13.33 38.76 -7.70
CA THR A 298 13.95 39.49 -8.84
C THR A 298 12.93 40.27 -9.69
N ILE A 299 11.64 39.92 -9.67
CA ILE A 299 10.59 40.63 -10.44
C ILE A 299 10.10 41.90 -9.69
N VAL A 300 10.39 42.01 -8.40
CA VAL A 300 9.93 43.12 -7.51
C VAL A 300 11.03 44.20 -7.34
N LEU A 301 12.20 44.01 -7.95
CA LEU A 301 13.34 44.94 -7.98
C LEU A 301 13.45 45.59 -9.36
#